data_AF-A0A0U1S617-F1
#
_entry.id   AF-A0A0U1S617-F1
#
_cell.length_a   1.000
_cell.length_b   1.000
_cell.length_c   1.000
_cell.angle_alpha   90.00
_cell.angle_beta   90.00
_cell.angle_gamma   90.00
#
_symmetry.space_group_name_H-M   'P 1'
#
loop_
_entity.id
_entity.type
_entity.pdbx_description
1 polymer ?
#
loop_
_entity_poly.entity_id
_entity_poly.type
_entity_poly.pdbx_seq_one_letter_code
_entity_poly.pdbx_strand_id
1 'polypeptide(L)'
;MKILAVVLLVVIVLNLAHGEDYYPERYNDGYYGCQKQTNEFCDKVCKLHLAERGFCDQSYALAKICRCVNISYDNSFYFKALKSQCPLLASK
;
A
#
# COMPACT_ATOMS: atom_id res chain seq x y z
N MET A 1 -3.27 -29.76 24.70
CA MET A 1 -2.27 -29.14 23.80
C MET A 1 -2.83 -28.68 22.44
N LYS A 2 -3.88 -29.28 21.86
CA LYS A 2 -4.44 -28.82 20.57
C LYS A 2 -5.18 -27.46 20.63
N ILE A 3 -5.82 -27.15 21.75
CA ILE A 3 -6.63 -25.92 21.91
C ILE A 3 -5.74 -24.65 21.95
N LEU A 4 -4.56 -24.73 22.58
CA LEU A 4 -3.62 -23.62 22.64
C LEU A 4 -3.10 -23.21 21.25
N ALA A 5 -2.84 -24.16 20.37
CA ALA A 5 -2.33 -23.88 19.01
C ALA A 5 -3.36 -23.13 18.16
N VAL A 6 -4.65 -23.46 18.31
CA VAL A 6 -5.74 -22.79 17.60
C VAL A 6 -5.92 -21.35 18.08
N VAL A 7 -5.85 -21.12 19.39
CA VAL A 7 -5.92 -19.75 19.95
C VAL A 7 -4.72 -18.92 19.49
N LEU A 8 -3.51 -19.50 19.42
CA LEU A 8 -2.33 -18.79 18.96
C LEU A 8 -2.44 -18.36 17.48
N LEU A 9 -2.97 -19.23 16.62
CA LEU A 9 -3.17 -18.93 15.20
C LEU A 9 -4.18 -17.78 14.98
N VAL A 10 -5.26 -17.73 15.77
CA VAL A 10 -6.24 -16.64 15.70
C VAL A 10 -5.61 -15.30 16.09
N VAL A 11 -4.76 -15.30 17.12
CA VAL A 11 -4.05 -14.08 17.58
C VAL A 11 -3.03 -13.59 16.54
N ILE A 12 -2.37 -14.50 15.82
CA ILE A 12 -1.41 -14.16 14.75
C ILE A 12 -2.13 -13.54 13.54
N VAL A 13 -3.30 -14.05 13.15
CA VAL A 13 -4.09 -13.50 12.03
C VAL A 13 -4.65 -12.12 12.36
N LEU A 14 -5.04 -11.88 13.62
CA LEU A 14 -5.54 -10.57 14.08
C LEU A 14 -4.43 -9.52 14.27
N ASN A 15 -3.16 -9.93 14.37
CA ASN A 15 -1.99 -9.05 14.44
C ASN A 15 -1.26 -8.92 13.09
N LEU A 16 -1.86 -9.37 11.97
CA LEU A 16 -1.38 -8.89 10.66
C LEU A 16 -1.52 -7.37 10.69
N ALA A 17 -0.37 -6.69 10.64
CA ALA A 17 -0.28 -5.24 10.52
C ALA A 17 -1.22 -4.82 9.40
N HIS A 18 -2.41 -4.33 9.79
CA HIS A 18 -3.31 -3.70 8.84
C HIS A 18 -2.54 -2.47 8.38
N GLY A 19 -2.25 -2.41 7.09
CA GLY A 19 -1.66 -1.23 6.51
C GLY A 19 -2.57 -0.05 6.78
N GLU A 20 -1.99 1.13 6.92
CA GLU A 20 -2.77 2.36 7.03
C GLU A 20 -3.10 2.86 5.62
N ASP A 21 -3.85 3.96 5.57
CA ASP A 21 -4.07 4.66 4.30
C ASP A 21 -3.01 5.74 4.13
N TYR A 22 -2.20 5.64 3.06
CA TYR A 22 -1.16 6.61 2.75
C TYR A 22 -1.32 7.19 1.34
N TYR A 23 -0.82 8.41 1.16
CA TYR A 23 -0.53 8.95 -0.16
C TYR A 23 0.86 8.45 -0.57
N PRO A 24 0.99 7.60 -1.59
CA PRO A 24 2.28 7.04 -1.97
C PRO A 24 3.18 8.12 -2.57
N GLU A 25 4.47 8.00 -2.27
CA GLU A 25 5.54 8.86 -2.78
C GLU A 25 6.22 8.22 -3.99
N ARG A 26 6.31 8.98 -5.08
CA ARG A 26 7.08 8.62 -6.29
C ARG A 26 8.58 8.77 -6.02
N TYR A 27 9.40 8.31 -6.96
CA TYR A 27 10.87 8.28 -6.87
C TYR A 27 11.59 9.61 -6.58
N ASN A 28 10.89 10.75 -6.66
CA ASN A 28 11.45 12.09 -6.48
C ASN A 28 10.79 12.86 -5.31
N ASP A 29 10.36 12.14 -4.27
CA ASP A 29 9.74 12.67 -3.04
C ASP A 29 8.45 13.48 -3.29
N GLY A 30 7.84 13.32 -4.47
CA GLY A 30 6.53 13.89 -4.78
C GLY A 30 5.41 12.86 -4.63
N TYR A 31 4.16 13.31 -4.82
CA TYR A 31 2.98 12.44 -4.81
C TYR A 31 2.45 12.19 -6.24
N TYR A 32 1.66 11.14 -6.38
CA TYR A 32 0.97 10.82 -7.63
C TYR A 32 -0.30 11.67 -7.78
N GLY A 33 -0.25 12.70 -8.61
CA GLY A 33 -1.41 13.53 -8.93
C GLY A 33 -2.43 12.79 -9.81
N CYS A 34 -3.72 12.99 -9.54
CA CYS A 34 -4.83 12.35 -10.26
C CYS A 34 -5.91 13.33 -10.75
N GLN A 35 -5.62 14.65 -10.78
CA GLN A 35 -6.57 15.70 -11.20
C GLN A 35 -7.27 15.43 -12.55
N LYS A 36 -6.57 14.79 -13.50
CA LYS A 36 -7.08 14.45 -14.84
C LYS A 36 -7.15 12.93 -15.08
N GLN A 37 -7.13 12.14 -14.02
CA GLN A 37 -7.05 10.68 -14.07
C GLN A 37 -8.28 10.04 -13.41
N THR A 38 -8.44 8.73 -13.59
CA THR A 38 -9.53 7.94 -13.00
C THR A 38 -9.07 7.24 -11.72
N ASN A 39 -10.01 6.67 -10.96
CA ASN A 39 -9.65 5.81 -9.82
C ASN A 39 -8.84 4.59 -10.27
N GLU A 40 -9.02 4.09 -11.49
CA GLU A 40 -8.24 2.99 -12.04
C GLU A 40 -6.74 3.33 -12.17
N PHE A 41 -6.41 4.58 -12.49
CA PHE A 41 -5.02 5.04 -12.47
C PHE A 41 -4.43 4.94 -11.06
N CYS A 42 -5.15 5.44 -10.05
CA CYS A 42 -4.68 5.37 -8.67
C CYS A 42 -4.63 3.94 -8.15
N ASP A 43 -5.54 3.06 -8.58
CA ASP A 43 -5.48 1.65 -8.23
C ASP A 43 -4.19 1.00 -8.75
N LYS A 44 -3.83 1.25 -10.03
CA LYS A 44 -2.55 0.78 -10.59
C LYS A 44 -1.34 1.32 -9.84
N VAL A 45 -1.34 2.61 -9.51
CA VAL A 45 -0.29 3.22 -8.66
C VAL A 45 -0.19 2.49 -7.32
N CYS A 46 -1.31 2.29 -6.64
CA CYS A 46 -1.33 1.65 -5.34
C CYS A 46 -0.90 0.18 -5.39
N LYS A 47 -1.19 -0.53 -6.50
CA LYS A 47 -0.66 -1.87 -6.74
C LYS A 47 0.86 -1.91 -6.92
N LEU A 48 1.46 -0.89 -7.56
CA LEU A 48 2.93 -0.75 -7.61
C LEU A 48 3.55 -0.61 -6.22
N HIS A 49 2.79 -0.02 -5.29
CA HIS A 49 3.14 0.15 -3.89
C HIS A 49 2.62 -0.99 -2.99
N LEU A 50 2.29 -2.15 -3.55
CA LEU A 50 1.83 -3.35 -2.82
C LEU A 50 0.61 -3.10 -1.90
N ALA A 51 -0.23 -2.12 -2.24
CA ALA A 51 -1.46 -1.82 -1.51
C ALA A 51 -2.66 -2.66 -1.99
N GLU A 52 -3.72 -2.65 -1.20
CA GLU A 52 -4.96 -3.37 -1.53
C GLU A 52 -5.74 -2.70 -2.65
N ARG A 53 -5.84 -1.38 -2.64
CA ARG A 53 -6.54 -0.60 -3.68
C ARG A 53 -6.15 0.88 -3.63
N GLY A 54 -6.50 1.61 -4.68
CA GLY A 54 -6.26 3.05 -4.78
C GLY A 54 -7.44 3.84 -5.31
N PHE A 55 -7.55 5.10 -4.91
CA PHE A 55 -8.53 6.03 -5.46
C PHE A 55 -7.99 7.46 -5.49
N CYS A 56 -8.61 8.29 -6.32
CA CYS A 56 -8.25 9.70 -6.43
C CYS A 56 -8.92 10.49 -5.30
N ASP A 57 -8.12 11.11 -4.45
CA ASP A 57 -8.56 11.80 -3.24
C ASP A 57 -8.22 13.29 -3.29
N GLN A 58 -9.10 14.15 -2.77
CA GLN A 58 -8.93 15.61 -2.77
C GLN A 58 -8.68 16.17 -1.36
N SER A 59 -8.41 15.34 -0.36
CA SER A 59 -8.19 15.82 1.00
C SER A 59 -6.81 16.47 1.20
N TYR A 60 -5.92 16.44 0.21
CA TYR A 60 -4.57 17.02 0.31
C TYR A 60 -4.44 18.39 -0.35
N ALA A 61 -4.42 19.46 0.48
CA ALA A 61 -3.95 20.80 0.10
C ALA A 61 -4.40 21.31 -1.29
N LEU A 62 -5.67 21.09 -1.65
CA LEU A 62 -6.32 21.45 -2.92
C LEU A 62 -5.93 20.63 -4.17
N ALA A 63 -4.92 19.76 -4.08
CA ALA A 63 -4.53 18.88 -5.18
C ALA A 63 -5.24 17.52 -5.07
N LYS A 64 -5.75 17.01 -6.19
CA LYS A 64 -6.19 15.61 -6.26
C LYS A 64 -4.97 14.70 -6.39
N ILE A 65 -4.74 13.86 -5.40
CA ILE A 65 -3.64 12.90 -5.37
C ILE A 65 -4.16 11.49 -5.08
N CYS A 66 -3.41 10.47 -5.51
CA CYS A 66 -3.78 9.09 -5.25
C CYS A 66 -3.63 8.77 -3.76
N ARG A 67 -4.64 8.13 -3.20
CA ARG A 67 -4.61 7.56 -1.84
C ARG A 67 -4.70 6.04 -1.94
N CYS A 68 -3.81 5.36 -1.23
CA CYS A 68 -3.75 3.90 -1.16
C CYS A 68 -4.33 3.41 0.15
N VAL A 69 -5.04 2.28 0.09
CA VAL A 69 -5.67 1.63 1.24
C VAL A 69 -4.87 0.39 1.63
N ASN A 70 -4.74 0.19 2.94
CA ASN A 70 -4.12 -1.00 3.52
C ASN A 70 -2.71 -1.22 2.97
N ILE A 71 -1.88 -0.18 3.13
CA ILE A 71 -0.48 -0.14 2.69
C ILE A 71 0.45 0.01 3.89
N SER A 72 1.58 -0.68 3.89
CA SER A 72 2.59 -0.48 4.94
C SER A 72 3.29 0.86 4.75
N TYR A 73 3.72 1.48 5.86
CA TYR A 73 4.46 2.74 5.80
C TYR A 73 5.71 2.63 4.90
N ASP A 74 6.44 1.52 4.96
CA ASP A 74 7.60 1.34 4.07
C ASP A 74 7.21 1.29 2.59
N ASN A 75 6.12 0.60 2.26
CA ASN A 75 5.70 0.51 0.87
C ASN A 75 5.06 1.80 0.35
N SER A 76 4.74 2.80 1.20
CA SER A 76 4.30 4.11 0.69
C SER A 76 5.40 4.82 -0.09
N PHE A 77 6.67 4.48 0.11
CA PHE A 77 7.81 5.04 -0.62
C PHE A 77 8.21 4.16 -1.81
N TYR A 78 8.35 4.75 -2.99
CA TYR A 78 8.63 4.04 -4.25
C TYR A 78 9.80 3.03 -4.15
N PHE A 79 10.98 3.48 -3.69
CA PHE A 79 12.17 2.61 -3.67
C PHE A 79 12.08 1.49 -2.62
N LYS A 80 11.37 1.73 -1.51
CA LYS A 80 11.14 0.70 -0.50
C LYS A 80 10.13 -0.34 -1.00
N ALA A 81 9.05 0.09 -1.65
CA ALA A 81 8.12 -0.81 -2.33
C ALA A 81 8.81 -1.66 -3.40
N LEU A 82 9.71 -1.07 -4.19
CA LEU A 82 10.51 -1.79 -5.18
C LEU A 82 11.43 -2.83 -4.51
N LYS A 83 12.12 -2.43 -3.43
CA LYS A 83 12.99 -3.34 -2.66
C LYS A 83 12.22 -4.53 -2.06
N SER A 84 11.00 -4.29 -1.56
CA SER A 84 10.11 -5.35 -1.05
C SER A 84 9.70 -6.36 -2.14
N GLN A 85 9.71 -5.95 -3.41
CA GLN A 85 9.38 -6.79 -4.55
C GLN A 85 10.57 -7.62 -5.07
N CYS A 86 11.81 -7.20 -4.82
CA CYS A 86 13.00 -7.90 -5.31
C CYS A 86 13.05 -9.40 -4.95
N PRO A 87 12.76 -9.83 -3.71
CA PRO A 87 12.69 -11.26 -3.36
C PRO A 87 11.59 -12.01 -4.11
N LEU A 88 10.47 -11.36 -4.42
CA LEU A 88 9.35 -11.95 -5.17
C LEU A 88 9.70 -12.19 -6.64
N LEU A 89 10.59 -11.37 -7.20
CA LEU A 89 11.06 -11.47 -8.59
C LEU A 89 12.13 -12.56 -8.78
N ALA A 90 12.93 -12.84 -7.75
CA ALA A 90 13.97 -13.87 -7.80
C ALA A 90 13.42 -15.31 -7.61
N SER A 91 12.15 -15.44 -7.26
CA SER A 91 11.48 -16.73 -7.00
C SER A 91 10.66 -17.27 -8.18
N LYS A 92 10.83 -16.69 -9.38
CA LYS A 92 10.21 -17.15 -10.63
C LYS A 92 11.27 -17.74 -11.56
#